data_AF-A0A1C5F2M7-F1
#
_entry.id   AF-A0A1C5F2M7-F1
#
_cell.length_a   1.000
_cell.length_b   1.000
_cell.length_c   1.000
_cell.angle_alpha   90.00
_cell.angle_beta   90.00
_cell.angle_gamma   90.00
#
_symmetry.space_group_name_H-M   'P 1'
#
loop_
_entity.id
_entity.type
_entity.pdbx_description
1 polymer ?
#
loop_
_entity_poly.entity_id
_entity_poly.type
_entity_poly.pdbx_seq_one_letter_code
_entity_poly.pdbx_strand_id
1 'polypeptide(L)' 'MTHRTEPRKTAQDTAEAAAQRRERFGTLPERVRPEDMVETSPATLPDPARDRYHADEWLVRYCG' A
#
# COMPACT_ATOMS: atom_id res chain seq x y z
N MET A 1 9.59 28.82 44.83
CA MET A 1 9.31 28.09 43.58
C MET A 1 9.21 26.60 43.91
N THR A 2 8.02 26.10 44.26
CA THR A 2 7.83 24.68 44.56
C THR A 2 7.58 23.92 43.26
N HIS A 3 8.55 23.13 42.83
CA HIS A 3 8.39 22.25 41.68
C HIS A 3 7.37 21.16 42.02
N ARG A 4 6.20 21.21 41.36
CA ARG A 4 5.23 20.12 41.37
C ARG A 4 5.80 18.99 40.52
N THR A 5 6.35 17.96 41.17
CA THR A 5 6.75 16.73 40.48
C THR A 5 5.49 16.06 39.96
N GLU A 6 5.29 16.07 38.64
CA GLU A 6 4.23 15.25 38.04
C GLU A 6 4.52 13.77 38.33
N PRO A 7 3.51 12.96 38.68
CA PRO A 7 3.72 11.55 38.91
C PRO A 7 4.26 10.94 37.61
N ARG A 8 5.49 10.42 37.67
CA ARG A 8 6.16 9.79 36.55
C ARG A 8 5.30 8.62 36.08
N LYS A 9 4.67 8.79 34.92
CA LYS A 9 3.82 7.76 34.32
C LYS A 9 4.59 6.47 34.21
N THR A 10 4.14 5.45 34.94
CA THR A 10 4.84 4.18 35.01
C THR A 10 4.56 3.37 33.75
N ALA A 11 5.38 2.34 33.49
CA ALA A 11 5.14 1.42 32.39
C ALA A 11 3.75 0.74 32.50
N GLN A 12 3.28 0.55 33.74
CA GLN A 12 1.99 -0.04 34.07
C GLN A 12 0.82 0.87 33.67
N ASP A 13 0.87 2.16 34.03
CA ASP A 13 -0.12 3.17 33.57
C ASP A 13 -0.20 3.26 32.04
N THR A 14 0.94 3.06 31.37
CA THR A 14 1.01 3.12 29.90
C THR A 14 0.36 1.91 29.24
N ALA A 15 0.54 0.72 29.82
CA ALA A 15 -0.10 -0.51 29.35
C ALA A 15 -1.62 -0.47 29.55
N GLU A 16 -2.08 0.01 30.71
CA GLU A 16 -3.51 0.11 31.04
C GLU A 16 -4.23 1.14 30.15
N ALA A 17 -3.61 2.29 29.91
CA ALA A 17 -4.09 3.27 28.95
C ALA A 17 -4.05 2.76 27.50
N ALA A 18 -3.14 1.84 27.16
CA ALA A 18 -3.12 1.19 25.84
C ALA A 18 -4.24 0.16 25.70
N ALA A 19 -4.57 -0.59 26.75
CA ALA A 19 -5.69 -1.53 26.76
C ALA A 19 -7.03 -0.80 26.56
N GLN A 20 -7.29 0.27 27.33
CA GLN A 20 -8.50 1.10 27.18
C GLN A 20 -8.62 1.78 25.79
N ARG A 21 -7.49 2.07 25.14
CA ARG A 21 -7.50 2.56 23.75
C ARG A 21 -7.81 1.45 22.77
N ARG A 22 -7.28 0.23 22.95
CA ARG A 22 -7.59 -0.92 22.09
C ARG A 22 -9.06 -1.33 22.18
N GLU A 23 -9.69 -1.21 23.35
CA GLU A 23 -11.13 -1.47 23.50
C GLU A 23 -11.98 -0.45 22.72
N ARG A 24 -11.60 0.83 22.77
CA ARG A 24 -12.32 1.91 22.07
C ARG A 24 -12.07 1.96 20.56
N PHE A 25 -10.84 1.70 20.13
CA PHE A 25 -10.37 1.94 18.76
C PHE A 25 -9.92 0.67 18.02
N GLY A 26 -9.95 -0.49 18.68
CA GLY A 26 -9.46 -1.74 18.11
C GLY A 26 -7.93 -1.82 18.03
N THR A 27 -7.45 -2.71 17.17
CA THR A 27 -6.03 -2.87 16.87
C THR A 27 -5.66 -2.07 15.63
N LEU A 28 -4.40 -1.63 15.56
CA LEU A 28 -3.88 -1.00 14.34
C LEU A 28 -3.91 -2.06 13.22
N PRO A 29 -4.51 -1.75 12.05
CA PRO A 29 -4.46 -2.65 10.91
C PRO A 29 -3.02 -2.92 10.46
N GLU A 30 -2.83 -4.01 9.73
CA GLU A 30 -1.55 -4.31 9.10
C GLU A 30 -1.10 -3.18 8.18
N ARG A 31 0.22 -2.97 8.08
CA ARG A 31 0.77 -1.95 7.19
C ARG A 31 0.49 -2.33 5.74
N VAL A 32 -0.14 -1.41 5.02
CA VAL A 32 -0.34 -1.53 3.57
C VAL A 32 1.02 -1.41 2.87
N ARG A 33 1.28 -2.30 1.92
CA ARG A 33 2.51 -2.21 1.12
C ARG A 33 2.41 -1.03 0.17
N PRO A 34 3.50 -0.31 -0.13
CA PRO A 34 3.47 0.80 -1.09
C PRO A 34 2.90 0.41 -2.45
N GLU A 35 3.14 -0.82 -2.89
CA GLU A 35 2.62 -1.37 -4.14
C GLU A 35 1.09 -1.46 -4.18
N ASP A 36 0.46 -1.71 -3.03
CA ASP A 36 -1.01 -1.82 -2.91
C ASP A 36 -1.68 -0.44 -2.78
N MET A 37 -0.88 0.64 -2.64
CA MET A 37 -1.38 2.01 -2.56
C MET A 37 -1.58 2.65 -3.94
N VAL A 38 -1.13 1.99 -5.01
CA VAL A 38 -1.17 2.54 -6.38
C VAL A 38 -1.97 1.64 -7.31
N GLU A 39 -2.88 2.24 -8.06
CA GLU A 39 -3.61 1.56 -9.14
C GLU A 39 -2.96 1.92 -10.49
N THR A 40 -2.63 0.91 -11.29
CA THR A 40 -2.10 1.13 -12.64
C THR A 40 -3.23 0.99 -13.66
N SER A 41 -3.59 2.11 -14.30
CA SER A 41 -4.55 2.13 -15.39
C SER A 41 -3.89 2.63 -16.67
N PRO A 42 -4.13 1.98 -17.84
CA PRO A 42 -3.56 2.43 -19.10
C PRO A 42 -4.11 3.81 -19.49
N ALA A 43 -3.20 4.72 -19.88
CA ALA A 43 -3.57 6.08 -20.26
C ALA A 43 -4.42 6.17 -21.54
N THR A 44 -4.42 5.12 -22.37
CA THR A 44 -5.20 5.04 -23.61
C THR A 44 -5.59 3.59 -23.84
N LEU A 45 -6.71 3.38 -24.55
CA LEU A 45 -7.11 2.04 -24.97
C LEU A 45 -5.95 1.37 -25.74
N PRO A 46 -5.55 0.14 -25.36
CA PRO A 46 -4.50 -0.56 -26.07
C PRO A 46 -4.91 -0.78 -27.53
N ASP A 47 -4.03 -0.43 -28.45
CA ASP A 47 -4.27 -0.56 -29.89
C ASP A 47 -4.44 -2.04 -30.26
N PRO A 48 -5.59 -2.46 -30.81
CA PRO A 48 -5.85 -3.84 -31.20
C PRO A 48 -4.92 -4.35 -32.31
N ALA A 49 -4.27 -3.47 -33.07
CA ALA A 49 -3.27 -3.85 -34.07
C ALA A 49 -1.91 -4.20 -33.45
N ARG A 50 -1.64 -3.77 -32.21
CA ARG A 50 -0.33 -3.95 -31.55
C ARG A 50 -0.02 -5.41 -31.26
N ASP A 51 -1.05 -6.21 -30.97
CA ASP A 51 -0.90 -7.65 -30.66
C ASP A 51 -1.14 -8.53 -31.90
N ARG A 52 -1.46 -7.93 -33.06
CA ARG A 52 -1.80 -8.64 -34.30
C ARG A 52 -0.57 -8.86 -35.19
N TYR A 53 0.56 -9.20 -34.60
CA TYR A 53 1.76 -9.55 -35.35
C TYR A 53 1.59 -10.93 -36.00
N HIS A 54 1.63 -10.98 -37.34
CA HIS A 54 1.61 -12.22 -38.11
C HIS A 54 2.99 -12.45 -38.74
N ALA A 55 3.73 -13.43 -38.21
CA ALA A 55 5.07 -13.78 -38.68
C ALA A 55 5.06 -14.25 -40.15
N ASP A 56 4.02 -14.95 -40.58
CA ASP A 56 3.90 -15.50 -41.93
C ASP A 56 3.81 -14.40 -43.00
N GLU A 57 3.05 -13.33 -42.73
CA GLU A 57 2.95 -12.14 -43.61
C GLU A 57 4.31 -11.46 -43.80
N TRP A 58 5.10 -11.39 -42.73
CA TRP A 58 6.44 -10.81 -42.77
C TRP A 58 7.41 -11.69 -43.56
N LEU A 59 7.37 -13.01 -43.34
CA LEU A 59 8.20 -13.97 -44.07
C LEU A 59 7.89 -13.97 -45.57
N VAL A 60 6.62 -13.96 -45.97
CA VAL A 60 6.21 -13.88 -47.39
C VAL A 60 6.68 -12.58 -48.04
N ARG A 61 6.64 -11.45 -47.32
CA ARG A 61 7.01 -10.14 -47.87
C ARG A 61 8.51 -9.93 -48.01
N TYR A 62 9.34 -10.52 -47.13
CA TYR A 62 10.76 -10.19 -47.04
C TYR A 62 11.72 -11.37 -47.29
N CYS A 63 11.24 -12.62 -47.30
CA CYS A 63 12.07 -13.81 -47.48
C CYS A 63 11.64 -14.70 -48.66
N GLY A 64 10.64 -14.29 -49.45
CA GLY A 64 10.17 -14.96 -50.67
C GLY A 64 10.88 -14.48 -51.94
#